data_AF-A0A452XCY6-F1
#
_entry.id   AF-A0A452XCY6-F1
#
_cell.length_a   1.000
_cell.length_b   1.000
_cell.length_c   1.000
_cell.angle_alpha   90.00
_cell.angle_beta   90.00
_cell.angle_gamma   90.00
#
_symmetry.space_group_name_H-M   'P 1'
#
loop_
_entity.id
_entity.type
_entity.pdbx_description
1 polymer ?
#
loop_
_entity_poly.entity_id
_entity_poly.type
_entity_poly.pdbx_seq_one_letter_code
_entity_poly.pdbx_strand_id
1 'polypeptide(L)' 'MYPVAWAVVERETNDTWKWFIALLIKDLEINDNGAGWVFISDQQKGLINAMKDYLPNAEHRMCARHIY' A
#
# COMPACT_ATOMS: atom_id res chain seq x y z
N MET A 1 9.61 6.18 -16.14
CA MET A 1 8.65 5.86 -15.06
C MET A 1 8.51 7.12 -14.22
N TYR A 2 7.27 7.56 -13.94
CA TYR A 2 7.00 8.75 -13.14
C TYR A 2 6.31 8.32 -11.83
N PRO A 3 6.86 8.67 -10.65
CA PRO A 3 6.22 8.32 -9.39
C PRO A 3 4.91 9.09 -9.22
N VAL A 4 3.87 8.41 -8.74
CA VAL A 4 2.57 9.03 -8.41
C VAL A 4 2.60 9.66 -7.02
N ALA A 5 3.32 9.05 -6.08
CA ALA A 5 3.55 9.54 -4.72
C ALA A 5 4.89 9.04 -4.19
N TRP A 6 5.47 9.75 -3.22
CA TRP A 6 6.65 9.34 -2.47
C TRP A 6 6.60 9.89 -1.04
N ALA A 7 7.31 9.23 -0.13
CA ALA A 7 7.47 9.69 1.24
C ALA A 7 8.90 9.44 1.70
N VAL A 8 9.39 10.33 2.58
CA VAL A 8 10.63 10.14 3.31
C VAL A 8 10.26 10.00 4.78
N VAL A 9 10.65 8.87 5.35
CA VAL A 9 10.37 8.51 6.74
C VAL A 9 11.66 8.04 7.40
N GLU A 10 11.76 8.19 8.72
CA GLU A 10 12.94 7.74 9.47
C GLU A 10 13.17 6.24 9.34
N ARG A 11 12.09 5.46 9.35
CA ARG A 11 12.12 4.01 9.19
C ARG A 11 10.81 3.52 8.60
N GLU A 12 10.88 2.47 7.80
CA GLU A 12 9.70 1.75 7.34
C GLU A 12 9.13 0.87 8.46
N THR A 13 8.13 1.37 9.17
CA THR A 13 7.39 0.66 10.21
C THR A 13 5.93 0.44 9.79
N ASN A 14 5.19 -0.35 10.56
CA ASN A 14 3.75 -0.50 10.33
C ASN A 14 3.05 0.87 10.34
N ASP A 15 3.42 1.75 11.28
CA ASP A 15 2.77 3.06 11.45
C ASP A 15 3.07 4.00 10.28
N THR A 16 4.31 4.01 9.78
CA THR A 16 4.66 4.84 8.61
C THR A 16 3.96 4.36 7.34
N TRP A 17 3.83 3.04 7.17
CA TRP A 17 3.07 2.48 6.04
C TRP A 17 1.59 2.77 6.14
N LYS A 18 0.99 2.63 7.33
CA LYS A 18 -0.41 2.96 7.56
C LYS A 18 -0.70 4.42 7.24
N TRP A 19 0.15 5.33 7.74
CA TRP A 19 0.04 6.75 7.46
C TRP A 19 0.13 7.05 5.95
N PHE A 20 1.13 6.49 5.26
CA PHE A 20 1.32 6.74 3.84
C PHE A 20 0.17 6.19 2.98
N ILE A 21 -0.27 4.96 3.25
CA ILE A 21 -1.38 4.32 2.53
C ILE A 21 -2.70 5.07 2.77
N ALA A 22 -2.96 5.55 3.98
CA ALA A 22 -4.15 6.35 4.26
C ALA A 22 -4.19 7.66 3.46
N LEU A 23 -3.05 8.34 3.29
CA LEU A 23 -2.96 9.53 2.44
C LEU A 23 -3.16 9.17 0.96
N LEU A 24 -2.51 8.11 0.49
CA LEU A 24 -2.63 7.67 -0.90
C LEU A 24 -4.07 7.28 -1.26
N ILE A 25 -4.77 6.56 -0.38
CA ILE A 25 -6.20 6.21 -0.53
C ILE A 25 -7.06 7.46 -0.66
N LYS A 26 -6.81 8.45 0.20
CA LYS A 26 -7.55 9.71 0.20
C LYS A 26 -7.32 10.49 -1.11
N ASP A 27 -6.07 10.63 -1.53
CA ASP A 27 -5.71 11.43 -2.71
C ASP A 27 -6.14 10.77 -4.02
N LEU A 28 -6.23 9.43 -4.05
CA LEU A 28 -6.74 8.65 -5.18
C LEU A 28 -8.24 8.36 -5.10
N GLU A 29 -8.92 8.86 -4.05
CA GLU A 29 -10.35 8.65 -3.80
C GLU A 29 -10.76 7.17 -3.88
N ILE A 30 -9.97 6.29 -3.26
CA ILE A 30 -10.23 4.85 -3.25
C ILE A 30 -11.34 4.55 -2.25
N ASN A 31 -12.48 4.10 -2.77
CA ASN A 31 -13.68 3.79 -2.01
C ASN A 31 -13.91 2.27 -1.86
N ASP A 32 -15.00 1.90 -1.19
CA ASP A 32 -15.47 0.51 -1.05
C ASP A 32 -14.42 -0.45 -0.49
N ASN A 33 -13.57 0.05 0.42
CA ASN A 33 -12.46 -0.67 1.03
C ASN A 33 -11.52 -1.31 -0.02
N GLY A 34 -11.39 -0.67 -1.18
CA GLY A 34 -10.50 -1.11 -2.27
C GLY A 34 -11.11 -2.07 -3.28
N ALA A 35 -12.43 -2.29 -3.27
CA ALA A 35 -13.07 -3.13 -4.27
C ALA A 35 -12.75 -2.65 -5.71
N GLY A 36 -12.35 -3.58 -6.57
CA GLY A 36 -11.96 -3.28 -7.95
C GLY A 36 -10.51 -2.79 -8.13
N TRP A 37 -9.75 -2.62 -7.05
CA TRP A 37 -8.34 -2.26 -7.11
C TRP A 37 -7.42 -3.48 -6.97
N VAL A 38 -6.27 -3.40 -7.64
CA VAL A 38 -5.18 -4.37 -7.49
C VAL A 38 -3.93 -3.63 -7.05
N PHE A 39 -3.37 -4.04 -5.91
CA PHE A 39 -2.10 -3.54 -5.41
C PHE A 39 -1.02 -4.60 -5.59
N ILE A 40 0.14 -4.17 -6.09
CA ILE A 40 1.32 -5.02 -6.23
C ILE A 40 2.44 -4.36 -5.43
N SER A 41 2.96 -5.05 -4.42
CA SER A 41 4.04 -4.53 -3.59
C SER A 41 5.11 -5.57 -3.32
N ASP A 42 6.25 -5.15 -2.77
CA ASP A 42 7.16 -6.10 -2.12
C ASP A 42 6.51 -6.77 -0.89
N GLN A 43 7.25 -7.72 -0.29
CA GLN A 43 6.78 -8.54 0.84
C GLN A 43 7.00 -7.87 2.22
N GLN A 44 7.12 -6.54 2.27
CA GLN A 44 7.38 -5.83 3.52
C GLN A 44 6.14 -5.90 4.43
N LYS A 45 6.34 -6.45 5.64
CA LYS A 45 5.24 -6.81 6.55
C LYS A 45 4.36 -5.62 6.94
N GLY A 46 4.94 -4.43 7.08
CA GLY A 46 4.20 -3.23 7.46
C GLY A 46 3.24 -2.78 6.38
N LEU A 47 3.66 -2.85 5.12
CA LEU A 47 2.81 -2.58 3.98
C LEU A 47 1.68 -3.61 3.86
N ILE A 48 1.99 -4.91 3.97
CA ILE A 48 0.96 -5.97 3.92
C ILE A 48 -0.10 -5.75 5.00
N ASN A 49 0.32 -5.39 6.22
CA ASN A 49 -0.61 -5.12 7.32
C ASN A 49 -1.46 -3.88 7.05
N ALA A 50 -0.86 -2.79 6.56
CA ALA A 50 -1.60 -1.57 6.21
C ALA A 50 -2.66 -1.83 5.12
N MET A 51 -2.31 -2.60 4.09
CA MET A 51 -3.24 -2.97 3.02
C MET A 51 -4.44 -3.76 3.55
N LYS A 52 -4.21 -4.73 4.43
CA LYS A 52 -5.29 -5.52 5.05
C LYS A 52 -6.21 -4.68 5.93
N ASP A 53 -5.64 -3.70 6.64
CA ASP A 53 -6.41 -2.85 7.56
C ASP A 53 -7.26 -1.81 6.82
N TYR A 54 -6.72 -1.20 5.76
CA TYR A 54 -7.41 -0.11 5.04
C TYR A 54 -8.17 -0.55 3.79
N LEU A 55 -7.68 -1.56 3.08
CA LEU A 55 -8.21 -2.00 1.79
C LEU A 55 -8.45 -3.52 1.76
N PRO A 56 -9.23 -4.08 2.70
CA PRO A 56 -9.46 -5.52 2.78
C PRO A 56 -10.13 -6.14 1.55
N ASN A 57 -10.79 -5.34 0.71
CA ASN A 57 -11.46 -5.82 -0.51
C ASN A 57 -10.59 -5.68 -1.78
N ALA A 58 -9.42 -5.07 -1.68
CA ALA A 58 -8.49 -4.99 -2.80
C ALA A 58 -7.76 -6.32 -3.01
N GLU A 59 -7.49 -6.68 -4.26
CA GLU A 59 -6.55 -7.76 -4.53
C GLU A 59 -5.12 -7.28 -4.19
N HIS A 60 -4.43 -8.01 -3.32
CA HIS A 60 -3.03 -7.73 -3.00
C HIS A 60 -2.13 -8.84 -3.50
N ARG A 61 -1.17 -8.50 -4.36
CA ARG A 61 -0.21 -9.44 -4.96
C ARG A 61 1.23 -9.04 -4.65
N MET A 62 2.10 -10.04 -4.61
CA MET A 62 3.53 -9.82 -4.41
C MET A 62 4.21 -9.46 -5.72
N CYS A 63 5.08 -8.47 -5.68
CA CYS A 63 5.84 -7.98 -6.82
C CYS A 63 6.84 -9.05 -7.25
N ALA A 64 6.70 -9.58 -8.48
CA ALA A 64 7.54 -10.64 -9.02
C ALA A 64 9.04 -10.32 -8.99
N ARG A 65 9.40 -9.04 -9.01
CA ARG A 65 10.79 -8.58 -8.90
C ARG A 65 11.44 -8.88 -7.55
N HIS A 66 10.63 -9.01 -6.50
CA HIS A 66 11.08 -9.16 -5.10
C HIS A 66 10.53 -10.46 -4.47
N ILE A 67 10.32 -11.50 -5.29
CA ILE A 67 9.91 -12.84 -4.82
C ILE A 67 11.14 -13.69 -4.38
N TYR A 68 12.36 -13.24 -4.68
CA TYR A 68 13.60 -13.95 -4.36
C TYR A 68 14.15 -13.62 -2.97
#